data_AF-A0A7S1LUV5-F1
#
_entry.id   AF-A0A7S1LUV5-F1
#
_cell.length_a   1.000
_cell.length_b   1.000
_cell.length_c   1.000
_cell.angle_alpha   90.00
_cell.angle_beta   90.00
_cell.angle_gamma   90.00
#
_symmetry.space_group_name_H-M   'P 1'
#
loop_
_entity.id
_entity.type
_entity.pdbx_description
1 polymer ?
#
loop_
_entity_poly.entity_id
_entity_poly.type
_entity_poly.pdbx_seq_one_letter_code
_entity_poly.pdbx_strand_id
1 'polypeptide(L)'
;STMLCARAARGDVGAPPPFRCAVLLESDRPGWPEQRPELFGEPLPLPTLVVAGQAESEAADMISPFFASVSRASHADGHRPLPKDPQKVAEIVERIRTFLLQHCPV
;
A
#
# COMPACT_ATOMS: atom_id res chain seq x y z
N SER A 1 6.12 -9.43 1.12
CA SER A 1 6.63 -9.38 2.52
C SER A 1 6.10 -8.17 3.30
N THR A 2 5.87 -7.01 2.67
CA THR A 2 5.47 -5.74 3.31
C THR A 2 4.20 -5.82 4.16
N MET A 3 3.14 -6.50 3.69
CA MET A 3 1.91 -6.68 4.49
C MET A 3 2.11 -7.57 5.72
N LEU A 4 2.92 -8.62 5.61
CA LEU A 4 3.24 -9.46 6.76
C LEU A 4 4.07 -8.67 7.77
N CYS A 5 5.00 -7.81 7.35
CA CYS A 5 5.71 -6.92 8.28
C CYS A 5 4.76 -5.96 9.01
N ALA A 6 3.77 -5.38 8.32
CA ALA A 6 2.77 -4.50 8.93
C ALA A 6 1.92 -5.25 9.98
N ARG A 7 1.64 -6.53 9.76
CA ARG A 7 0.84 -7.37 10.67
C ARG A 7 1.67 -8.05 11.77
N ALA A 8 2.92 -8.40 11.48
CA ALA A 8 3.83 -9.07 12.40
C ALA A 8 4.45 -8.11 13.42
N ALA A 9 4.46 -6.80 13.17
CA ALA A 9 5.10 -5.79 14.03
C ALA A 9 4.63 -5.77 15.50
N ARG A 10 3.59 -6.54 15.88
CA ARG A 10 3.14 -6.66 17.27
C ARG A 10 2.79 -8.06 17.78
N GLY A 11 2.92 -9.14 17.00
CA GLY A 11 2.65 -10.49 17.49
C GLY A 11 1.18 -10.82 17.85
N ASP A 12 0.27 -9.84 17.86
CA ASP A 12 -1.16 -10.02 18.12
C ASP A 12 -2.00 -9.71 16.87
N VAL A 13 -2.85 -10.67 16.53
CA VAL A 13 -3.90 -10.51 15.50
C VAL A 13 -4.82 -9.36 15.92
N GLY A 14 -4.88 -8.30 15.10
CA GLY A 14 -5.79 -7.16 15.31
C GLY A 14 -5.21 -5.96 16.07
N ALA A 15 -3.95 -6.01 16.54
CA ALA A 15 -3.32 -4.83 17.11
C ALA A 15 -3.05 -3.77 16.02
N PRO A 16 -3.33 -2.48 16.26
CA PRO A 16 -3.05 -1.43 15.30
C PRO A 16 -1.54 -1.34 15.05
N PRO A 17 -1.09 -1.27 13.77
CA PRO A 17 0.32 -1.12 13.45
C PRO A 17 0.87 0.19 14.04
N PRO A 18 2.17 0.27 14.39
CA PRO A 18 2.77 1.49 14.95
C PRO A 18 2.93 2.63 13.92
N PHE A 19 2.41 2.44 12.71
CA PHE A 19 2.50 3.37 11.60
C PHE A 19 1.19 4.16 11.50
N ARG A 20 1.28 5.43 11.13
CA ARG A 20 0.09 6.28 10.90
C ARG A 20 -0.50 6.10 9.50
N CYS A 21 0.31 5.74 8.51
CA CYS A 21 -0.12 5.38 7.16
C CYS A 21 0.94 4.50 6.47
N ALA A 22 0.61 3.97 5.29
CA ALA A 22 1.54 3.27 4.41
C ALA A 22 1.48 3.82 2.98
N VAL A 23 2.63 3.80 2.29
CA VAL A 23 2.73 4.06 0.85
C VAL A 23 3.37 2.84 0.21
N LEU A 24 2.64 2.21 -0.72
CA LEU A 24 3.01 0.98 -1.39
C LEU A 24 3.28 1.30 -2.86
N LEU A 25 4.54 1.19 -3.30
CA LEU A 25 4.96 1.41 -4.68
C LEU A 25 5.25 0.05 -5.32
N GLU A 26 4.60 -0.29 -6.44
CA GLU A 26 4.75 -1.59 -7.13
C GLU A 26 4.80 -2.78 -6.18
N SER A 27 3.88 -2.82 -5.22
CA SER A 27 3.84 -3.97 -4.31
C SER A 27 3.38 -5.20 -5.06
N ASP A 28 4.15 -6.28 -4.91
CA ASP A 28 3.79 -7.61 -5.40
C ASP A 28 2.65 -8.19 -4.54
N ARG A 29 2.06 -9.29 -5.03
CA ARG A 29 0.93 -9.98 -4.43
C ARG A 29 1.11 -10.23 -2.92
N PRO A 30 0.00 -10.36 -2.18
CA PRO A 30 0.03 -10.80 -0.78
C PRO A 30 0.90 -12.04 -0.60
N GLY A 31 1.82 -12.00 0.37
CA GLY A 31 2.81 -13.07 0.55
C GLY A 31 2.16 -14.44 0.74
N TRP A 32 1.49 -14.64 1.89
CA TRP A 32 0.94 -15.94 2.26
C TRP A 32 -0.43 -15.86 2.97
N PRO A 33 -1.46 -15.28 2.33
CA PRO A 33 -2.78 -15.19 2.94
C PRO A 33 -3.38 -16.56 3.28
N GLU A 34 -3.14 -17.58 2.45
CA GLU A 34 -3.64 -18.94 2.66
C GLU A 34 -2.91 -19.69 3.78
N GLN A 35 -1.62 -19.41 4.00
CA GLN A 35 -0.82 -20.13 5.01
C GLN A 35 -1.00 -19.55 6.41
N ARG A 36 -1.36 -18.26 6.50
CA ARG A 36 -1.56 -17.53 7.76
C ARG A 36 -2.89 -16.77 7.75
N PRO A 37 -4.05 -17.42 7.51
CA PRO A 37 -5.32 -16.74 7.30
C PRO A 37 -5.76 -15.89 8.50
N GLU A 38 -5.33 -16.23 9.71
CA GLU A 38 -5.54 -15.42 10.92
C GLU A 38 -4.89 -14.04 10.81
N LEU A 39 -3.78 -13.95 10.08
CA LEU A 39 -3.15 -12.68 9.77
C LEU A 39 -3.85 -11.95 8.63
N PHE A 40 -4.93 -12.42 8.01
CA PHE A 40 -5.57 -11.72 6.89
C PHE A 40 -7.08 -11.59 7.02
N GLY A 41 -7.67 -12.15 8.08
CA GLY A 41 -9.11 -12.14 8.33
C GLY A 41 -9.72 -10.75 8.50
N GLU A 42 -8.97 -9.80 9.07
CA GLU A 42 -9.42 -8.41 9.26
C GLU A 42 -8.57 -7.43 8.44
N PRO A 43 -9.16 -6.43 7.76
CA PRO A 43 -8.41 -5.35 7.12
C PRO A 43 -7.61 -4.53 8.13
N LEU A 44 -6.41 -4.09 7.76
CA LEU A 44 -5.60 -3.18 8.58
C LEU A 44 -6.28 -1.80 8.67
N PRO A 45 -6.47 -1.23 9.87
CA PRO A 45 -7.00 0.13 10.03
C PRO A 45 -5.93 1.19 9.74
N LEU A 46 -5.18 1.01 8.66
CA LEU A 46 -4.05 1.84 8.27
C LEU A 46 -4.38 2.52 6.93
N PRO A 47 -4.51 3.86 6.89
CA PRO A 47 -4.61 4.59 5.63
C PRO A 47 -3.44 4.21 4.72
N THR A 48 -3.76 3.79 3.50
CA THR A 48 -2.74 3.29 2.58
C THR A 48 -2.88 3.92 1.20
N LEU A 49 -1.78 4.43 0.64
CA LEU A 49 -1.68 4.83 -0.76
C LEU A 49 -0.99 3.74 -1.55
N VAL A 50 -1.67 3.18 -2.55
CA VAL A 50 -1.10 2.21 -3.49
C VAL A 50 -0.79 2.92 -4.81
N VAL A 51 0.45 2.83 -5.25
CA VAL A 51 0.93 3.36 -6.53
C VAL A 51 1.31 2.18 -7.42
N ALA A 52 0.68 2.11 -8.60
CA ALA A 52 0.86 1.01 -9.55
C ALA A 52 1.07 1.49 -10.99
N GLY A 53 1.95 0.85 -11.74
CA GLY A 53 2.37 1.28 -13.06
C GLY A 53 1.56 0.72 -14.21
N GLN A 54 0.44 0.08 -13.89
CA GLN A 54 -0.68 -0.18 -14.78
C GLN A 54 -2.00 -0.01 -14.01
N ALA A 55 -3.06 0.42 -14.72
CA ALA A 55 -4.40 0.54 -14.15
C ALA A 55 -4.98 -0.80 -13.66
N GLU A 56 -4.49 -1.92 -14.23
CA GLU A 56 -4.89 -3.30 -13.94
C GLU A 56 -3.81 -4.08 -13.18
N SER A 57 -3.01 -3.42 -12.34
CA SER A 57 -2.05 -4.14 -11.51
C SER A 57 -2.80 -5.08 -10.58
N GLU A 58 -2.88 -6.36 -10.99
CA GLU A 58 -3.54 -7.44 -10.26
C GLU A 58 -3.05 -7.48 -8.81
N ALA A 59 -1.76 -7.22 -8.59
CA ALA A 59 -1.20 -7.13 -7.25
C ALA A 59 -1.80 -5.99 -6.41
N ALA A 60 -1.99 -4.79 -6.98
CA ALA A 60 -2.64 -3.68 -6.29
C ALA A 60 -4.10 -4.01 -5.93
N ASP A 61 -4.81 -4.69 -6.82
CA ASP A 61 -6.18 -5.16 -6.57
C ASP A 61 -6.24 -6.24 -5.49
N MET A 62 -5.33 -7.21 -5.52
CA MET A 62 -5.25 -8.27 -4.51
C MET A 62 -4.88 -7.74 -3.12
N ILE A 63 -4.11 -6.65 -3.05
CA ILE A 63 -3.64 -6.08 -1.78
C ILE A 63 -4.69 -5.16 -1.14
N SER A 64 -5.48 -4.45 -1.95
CA SER A 64 -6.42 -3.42 -1.47
C SER A 64 -7.41 -3.91 -0.40
N PRO A 65 -7.99 -5.12 -0.47
CA PRO A 65 -8.91 -5.63 0.56
C PRO A 65 -8.30 -5.78 1.96
N PHE A 66 -6.96 -5.82 2.08
CA PHE A 66 -6.29 -5.98 3.36
C PHE A 66 -6.09 -4.67 4.13
N PHE A 67 -6.64 -3.56 3.64
CA PHE A 67 -6.62 -2.25 4.27
C PHE A 67 -8.02 -1.65 4.33
N ALA A 68 -8.39 -1.06 5.45
CA ALA A 68 -9.71 -0.45 5.65
C ALA A 68 -9.89 0.86 4.84
N SER A 69 -8.80 1.52 4.45
CA SER A 69 -8.81 2.77 3.69
C SER A 69 -7.66 2.80 2.69
N VAL A 70 -8.01 2.82 1.39
CA VAL A 70 -7.04 2.78 0.28
C VAL A 70 -7.26 3.94 -0.68
N SER A 71 -6.20 4.70 -0.92
CA SER A 71 -6.08 5.62 -2.06
C SER A 71 -5.23 4.98 -3.14
N ARG A 72 -5.51 5.30 -4.41
CA ARG A 72 -4.78 4.74 -5.56
C ARG A 72 -4.22 5.82 -6.48
N ALA A 73 -2.98 5.64 -6.90
CA ALA A 73 -2.38 6.34 -8.02
C ALA A 73 -1.85 5.32 -9.03
N SER A 74 -1.83 5.69 -10.31
CA SER A 74 -1.29 4.81 -11.33
C SER A 74 -0.58 5.53 -12.47
N HIS A 75 0.26 4.80 -13.19
CA HIS A 75 0.89 5.24 -14.45
C HIS A 75 0.86 4.13 -15.50
N ALA A 76 1.47 4.35 -16.67
CA ALA A 76 1.44 3.41 -17.80
C ALA A 76 2.76 2.63 -18.00
N ASP A 77 3.85 3.01 -17.31
CA ASP A 77 5.20 2.47 -17.52
C ASP A 77 5.47 1.05 -16.97
N GLY A 78 4.45 0.19 -16.89
CA GLY A 78 4.59 -1.21 -16.51
C GLY A 78 4.99 -1.40 -15.06
N HIS A 79 5.73 -2.47 -14.74
CA HIS A 79 6.16 -2.78 -13.37
C HIS A 79 7.31 -1.86 -12.92
N ARG A 80 6.99 -0.60 -12.60
CA ARG A 80 7.94 0.41 -12.11
C ARG A 80 7.34 1.21 -10.96
N PRO A 81 8.09 1.51 -9.89
CA PRO A 81 7.59 2.28 -8.75
C PRO A 81 7.19 3.70 -9.12
N LEU A 82 7.82 4.26 -10.15
CA LEU A 82 7.55 5.57 -10.71
C LEU A 82 7.65 5.51 -12.24
N PRO A 83 6.91 6.38 -12.96
CA PRO A 83 6.96 6.46 -14.41
C PRO A 83 8.29 7.04 -14.90
N LYS A 84 8.55 6.90 -16.19
CA LYS A 84 9.71 7.51 -16.87
C LYS A 84 9.49 9.00 -17.13
N ASP A 85 8.24 9.38 -17.37
CA ASP A 85 7.86 10.78 -17.63
C ASP A 85 8.07 11.63 -16.37
N PRO A 86 8.99 12.62 -16.39
CA PRO A 86 9.26 13.48 -15.23
C PRO A 86 8.03 14.24 -14.74
N GLN A 87 7.11 14.61 -15.62
CA GLN A 87 5.88 15.30 -15.22
C GLN A 87 4.98 14.37 -14.40
N LYS A 88 4.83 13.12 -14.83
CA LYS A 88 4.09 12.09 -14.07
C LYS A 88 4.78 11.70 -12.78
N VAL A 89 6.11 11.72 -12.74
CA VAL A 89 6.85 11.55 -11.48
C VAL A 89 6.47 12.66 -10.49
N ALA A 90 6.49 13.93 -10.93
CA ALA A 90 6.12 15.05 -10.07
C ALA A 90 4.68 14.94 -9.54
N GLU A 91 3.73 14.56 -10.39
CA GLU A 91 2.33 14.33 -9.99
C GLU A 91 2.21 13.25 -8.90
N ILE A 92 2.88 12.11 -9.07
CA ILE A 92 2.85 11.00 -8.10
C ILE A 92 3.54 11.40 -6.79
N VAL A 93 4.68 12.09 -6.87
CA VAL A 93 5.41 12.57 -5.70
C VAL A 93 4.59 13.56 -4.89
N GLU A 94 3.92 14.52 -5.54
CA GLU A 94 3.03 15.46 -4.83
C GLU A 94 1.84 14.76 -4.20
N ARG A 95 1.35 13.68 -4.82
CA ARG A 95 0.28 12.86 -4.24
C ARG A 95 0.75 12.08 -3.00
N ILE A 96 1.96 11.51 -3.05
CA ILE A 96 2.59 10.85 -1.89
C ILE A 96 2.80 11.87 -0.77
N ARG A 97 3.37 13.04 -1.09
CA ARG A 97 3.60 14.13 -0.12
C ARG A 97 2.29 14.57 0.55
N THR A 98 1.27 14.86 -0.25
CA THR A 98 -0.04 15.28 0.26
C THR A 98 -0.64 14.23 1.19
N PHE A 99 -0.58 12.95 0.78
CA PHE A 99 -1.06 11.83 1.59
C PHE A 99 -0.30 11.73 2.93
N LEU A 100 1.02 11.85 2.90
CA LEU A 100 1.84 11.83 4.12
C LEU A 100 1.52 13.00 5.05
N LEU A 101 1.38 14.23 4.53
CA LEU A 101 1.03 15.39 5.35
C LEU A 101 -0.37 15.28 5.98
N GLN A 102 -1.32 14.66 5.27
CA GLN A 102 -2.68 14.43 5.78
C GLN A 102 -2.71 13.44 6.95
N HIS A 103 -1.92 12.36 6.88
CA HIS A 103 -1.97 11.27 7.86
C HIS A 103 -0.83 11.29 8.89
N CYS A 104 0.24 12.02 8.64
CA CYS A 104 1.39 12.21 9.51
C CYS A 104 1.66 13.71 9.75
N PRO A 105 0.72 14.46 10.35
CA PRO A 105 0.97 15.86 10.69
C PRO A 105 2.11 15.96 11.71
N VAL A 106 2.92 17.00 11.53
CA VAL A 106 4.06 17.38 12.41
C VAL A 106 3.53 17.85 13.77
#